data_AF-A0A7S2K0Z3-F1
#
_entry.id   AF-A0A7S2K0Z3-F1
#
_cell.length_a   1.000
_cell.length_b   1.000
_cell.length_c   1.000
_cell.angle_alpha   90.00
_cell.angle_beta   90.00
_cell.angle_gamma   90.00
#
_symmetry.space_group_name_H-M   'P 1'
#
loop_
_entity.id
_entity.type
_entity.pdbx_description
1 polymer ?
#
loop_
_entity_poly.entity_id
_entity_poly.type
_entity_poly.pdbx_seq_one_letter_code
_entity_poly.pdbx_strand_id
1 'polypeptide(L)'
;SATDEAGGCSGSSKSGLDLRAGGPYAVRAGACDEPWVKQAALILQREGFVVILDALPPASAARVLEACERVEVEMLAYDPGHIGCRDPGRYSFGAASRSGHMLHHPAWRHLLDCQPVLAVLAAALPDGFRYCGGGGDF
;
A
#
# COMPACT_ATOMS: atom_id res chain seq x y z
N SER A 1 -45.39 -22.56 31.95
CA SER A 1 -44.79 -22.63 30.61
C SER A 1 -44.58 -21.23 30.09
N ALA A 2 -43.31 -20.85 29.94
CA ALA A 2 -42.74 -19.89 28.98
C ALA A 2 -41.37 -19.47 29.53
N THR A 3 -40.35 -20.24 29.16
CA THR A 3 -38.94 -19.88 29.24
C THR A 3 -38.64 -18.90 28.12
N ASP A 4 -38.06 -17.74 28.41
CA ASP A 4 -37.51 -16.84 27.40
C ASP A 4 -36.02 -16.66 27.69
N GLU A 5 -35.23 -17.50 27.02
CA GLU A 5 -33.76 -17.45 26.95
C GLU A 5 -33.39 -16.42 25.87
N ALA A 6 -33.13 -15.18 26.28
CA ALA A 6 -32.54 -14.18 25.39
C ALA A 6 -31.04 -14.48 25.23
N GLY A 7 -30.72 -15.21 24.16
CA GLY A 7 -29.37 -15.56 23.74
C GLY A 7 -28.46 -14.33 23.59
N GLY A 8 -27.32 -14.39 24.27
CA GLY A 8 -26.23 -13.44 24.11
C GLY A 8 -25.65 -13.51 22.70
N CYS A 9 -25.95 -12.49 21.90
CA CYS A 9 -25.20 -12.23 20.67
C CYS A 9 -23.83 -11.68 21.08
N SER A 10 -22.85 -12.56 21.24
CA SER A 10 -21.44 -12.16 21.36
C SER A 10 -21.01 -11.56 20.02
N GLY A 11 -21.13 -10.24 19.92
CA GLY A 11 -20.55 -9.47 18.83
C GLY A 11 -19.05 -9.71 18.83
N SER A 12 -18.59 -10.59 17.94
CA SER A 12 -17.18 -10.68 17.60
C SER A 12 -16.79 -9.32 17.02
N SER A 13 -16.19 -8.48 17.85
CA SER A 13 -15.53 -7.26 17.44
C SER A 13 -14.52 -7.67 16.37
N LYS A 14 -14.82 -7.39 15.10
CA LYS A 14 -13.79 -7.36 14.07
C LYS A 14 -12.87 -6.24 14.49
N SER A 15 -11.79 -6.59 15.19
CA SER A 15 -10.71 -5.66 15.47
C SER A 15 -10.33 -5.04 14.12
N GLY A 16 -10.64 -3.76 13.95
CA GLY A 16 -10.15 -3.01 12.81
C GLY A 16 -8.65 -3.20 12.76
N LEU A 17 -8.14 -3.61 11.61
CA LEU A 17 -6.71 -3.80 11.40
C LEU A 17 -6.03 -2.44 11.54
N ASP A 18 -5.61 -2.09 12.75
CA ASP A 18 -4.80 -0.92 12.99
C ASP A 18 -3.39 -1.21 12.49
N LEU A 19 -3.16 -0.89 11.23
CA LEU A 19 -1.86 -1.00 10.59
C LEU A 19 -0.80 -0.14 11.27
N ARG A 20 -1.19 0.93 11.98
CA ARG A 20 -0.27 1.83 12.68
C ARG A 20 0.18 1.26 14.03
N ALA A 21 -0.69 0.46 14.67
CA ALA A 21 -0.37 -0.21 15.94
C ALA A 21 0.51 -1.46 15.81
N GLY A 22 0.85 -1.88 14.57
CA GLY A 22 1.69 -3.06 14.36
C GLY A 22 0.92 -4.37 14.47
N GLY A 23 -0.15 -4.50 13.67
CA GLY A 23 -0.92 -5.75 13.56
C GLY A 23 -0.08 -6.96 13.08
N PRO A 24 -0.67 -8.17 12.98
CA PRO A 24 0.06 -9.41 12.70
C PRO A 24 0.77 -9.44 11.33
N TYR A 25 0.48 -8.47 10.46
CA TYR A 25 1.05 -8.32 9.12
C TYR A 25 2.08 -7.20 9.02
N ALA A 26 2.32 -6.48 10.12
CA ALA A 26 3.16 -5.30 10.14
C ALA A 26 4.52 -5.59 10.77
N VAL A 27 5.57 -5.13 10.09
CA VAL A 27 6.97 -5.19 10.53
C VAL A 27 7.57 -3.80 10.39
N ARG A 28 8.39 -3.36 11.36
CA ARG A 28 9.07 -2.07 11.25
C ARG A 28 10.40 -2.24 10.55
N ALA A 29 10.69 -1.39 9.57
CA ALA A 29 11.99 -1.35 8.91
C ALA A 29 13.06 -0.94 9.94
N GLY A 30 14.06 -1.80 10.12
CA GLY A 30 15.27 -1.51 10.90
C GLY A 30 16.46 -1.19 10.00
N ALA A 31 17.54 -0.66 10.59
CA ALA A 31 18.85 -0.63 9.91
C ALA A 31 19.25 -2.06 9.50
N CYS A 32 20.06 -2.20 8.45
CA CYS A 32 20.45 -3.46 7.80
C CYS A 32 20.63 -4.64 8.78
N ASP A 33 19.58 -5.43 9.05
CA ASP A 33 19.64 -6.63 9.90
C ASP A 33 18.51 -7.59 9.52
N GLU A 34 18.90 -8.81 9.17
CA GLU A 34 18.09 -9.89 8.60
C GLU A 34 16.77 -10.28 9.30
N PRO A 35 16.59 -10.18 10.64
CA PRO A 35 15.42 -10.77 11.31
C PRO A 35 14.09 -10.19 10.83
N TRP A 36 13.99 -8.86 10.71
CA TRP A 36 12.76 -8.22 10.28
C TRP A 36 12.47 -8.51 8.79
N VAL A 37 13.53 -8.59 7.96
CA VAL A 37 13.42 -8.93 6.53
C VAL A 37 12.89 -10.35 6.36
N LYS A 38 13.46 -11.32 7.09
CA LYS A 38 13.00 -12.72 7.08
C LYS A 38 11.56 -12.83 7.55
N GLN A 39 11.21 -12.14 8.63
CA GLN A 39 9.82 -12.10 9.12
C GLN A 39 8.87 -11.52 8.08
N ALA A 40 9.24 -10.40 7.46
CA ALA A 40 8.45 -9.75 6.43
C ALA A 40 8.25 -10.65 5.20
N ALA A 41 9.32 -11.33 4.77
CA ALA A 41 9.28 -12.27 3.66
C ALA A 41 8.38 -13.48 3.96
N LEU A 42 8.43 -14.03 5.17
CA LEU A 42 7.54 -15.11 5.61
C LEU A 42 6.08 -14.68 5.62
N ILE A 43 5.79 -13.46 6.11
CA ILE A 43 4.43 -12.89 6.07
C ILE A 43 3.98 -12.73 4.62
N LEU A 44 4.81 -12.15 3.76
CA LEU A 44 4.49 -11.95 2.34
C LEU A 44 4.20 -13.28 1.62
N GLN A 45 5.02 -14.31 1.84
CA GLN A 45 4.83 -15.63 1.24
C GLN A 45 3.57 -16.33 1.75
N ARG A 46 3.24 -16.17 3.05
CA ARG A 46 2.07 -16.80 3.68
C ARG A 46 0.76 -16.10 3.34
N GLU A 47 0.75 -14.77 3.38
CA GLU A 47 -0.46 -13.94 3.30
C GLU A 47 -0.67 -13.30 1.93
N GLY A 48 0.35 -13.30 1.07
CA GLY A 48 0.34 -12.58 -0.20
C GLY A 48 0.55 -11.06 -0.06
N PHE A 49 0.69 -10.54 1.16
CA PHE A 49 1.03 -9.14 1.43
C PHE A 49 1.79 -8.99 2.76
N VAL A 50 2.49 -7.87 2.93
CA VAL A 50 3.12 -7.46 4.20
C VAL A 50 3.11 -5.94 4.30
N VAL A 51 2.99 -5.42 5.51
CA VAL A 51 3.08 -3.97 5.78
C VAL A 51 4.43 -3.66 6.41
N ILE A 52 5.23 -2.86 5.72
CA ILE A 52 6.53 -2.40 6.22
C ILE A 52 6.36 -0.98 6.75
N LEU A 53 6.38 -0.83 8.07
CA LEU A 53 6.31 0.45 8.74
C LEU A 53 7.63 1.20 8.55
N ASP A 54 7.53 2.51 8.36
CA ASP A 54 8.67 3.43 8.14
C ASP A 54 9.56 3.05 6.96
N ALA A 55 9.00 2.37 5.94
CA ALA A 55 9.75 1.97 4.75
C ALA A 55 10.32 3.16 3.95
N LEU A 56 9.63 4.30 3.99
CA LEU A 56 10.04 5.54 3.33
C LEU A 56 10.38 6.61 4.37
N PRO A 57 11.51 7.32 4.21
CA PRO A 57 11.79 8.51 5.01
C PRO A 57 10.67 9.55 4.87
N PRO A 58 10.32 10.30 5.93
CA PRO A 58 9.23 11.28 5.88
C PRO A 58 9.34 12.30 4.74
N ALA A 59 10.55 12.78 4.44
CA ALA A 59 10.78 13.69 3.32
C ALA A 59 10.51 13.05 1.94
N SER A 60 10.81 11.76 1.77
CA SER A 60 10.46 11.03 0.54
C SER A 60 8.95 10.83 0.43
N ALA A 61 8.29 10.46 1.53
CA ALA A 61 6.83 10.33 1.56
C ALA A 61 6.11 11.65 1.23
N ALA A 62 6.59 12.78 1.79
CA ALA A 62 6.06 14.11 1.49
C ALA A 62 6.19 14.46 0.00
N ARG A 63 7.34 14.16 -0.63
CA ARG A 63 7.54 14.38 -2.08
C ARG A 63 6.56 13.57 -2.95
N VAL A 64 6.20 12.36 -2.53
CA VAL A 64 5.18 11.55 -3.24
C VAL A 64 3.82 12.21 -3.08
N LEU A 65 3.45 12.58 -1.84
CA LEU A 65 2.16 13.19 -1.53
C LEU A 65 1.94 14.48 -2.33
N GLU A 66 2.91 15.40 -2.31
CA GLU A 66 2.84 16.65 -3.09
C GLU A 66 2.67 16.38 -4.60
N ALA A 67 3.28 15.31 -5.11
CA ALA A 67 3.14 14.94 -6.50
C ALA A 67 1.76 14.31 -6.80
N CYS A 68 1.22 13.48 -5.90
CA CYS A 68 -0.14 12.97 -5.96
C CYS A 68 -1.15 14.11 -6.00
N GLU A 69 -1.06 15.06 -5.08
CA GLU A 69 -1.98 16.20 -4.97
C GLU A 69 -1.99 17.04 -6.26
N ARG A 70 -0.81 17.31 -6.83
CA ARG A 70 -0.72 18.04 -8.12
C ARG A 70 -1.39 17.28 -9.27
N VAL A 71 -1.07 15.99 -9.42
CA VAL A 71 -1.61 15.17 -10.52
C VAL A 71 -3.12 14.96 -10.34
N GLU A 72 -3.59 14.81 -9.11
CA GLU A 72 -5.01 14.75 -8.77
C GLU A 72 -5.75 16.00 -9.27
N VAL A 73 -5.24 17.20 -8.94
CA VAL A 73 -5.85 18.46 -9.39
C VAL A 73 -5.90 18.53 -10.92
N GLU A 74 -4.82 18.14 -11.60
CA GLU A 74 -4.80 18.09 -13.06
C GLU A 74 -5.84 17.10 -13.62
N MET A 75 -5.92 15.90 -13.06
CA MET A 75 -6.86 14.86 -13.50
C MET A 75 -8.32 15.30 -13.30
N LEU A 76 -8.66 15.85 -12.14
CA LEU A 76 -10.03 16.29 -11.84
C LEU A 76 -10.46 17.49 -12.70
N ALA A 77 -9.52 18.34 -13.13
CA ALA A 77 -9.82 19.40 -14.09
C ALA A 77 -10.27 18.86 -15.46
N TYR A 78 -9.86 17.64 -15.84
CA TYR A 78 -10.27 16.98 -17.07
C TYR A 78 -11.56 16.14 -16.93
N ASP A 79 -12.03 15.89 -15.71
CA ASP A 79 -13.25 15.12 -15.43
C ASP A 79 -14.17 15.85 -14.44
N PRO A 80 -14.77 17.00 -14.84
CA PRO A 80 -15.68 17.76 -13.97
C PRO A 80 -16.96 16.98 -13.61
N GLY A 81 -17.25 15.90 -14.32
CA GLY A 81 -18.39 15.01 -14.02
C GLY A 81 -18.08 13.95 -12.97
N HIS A 82 -16.82 13.85 -12.51
CA HIS A 82 -16.34 12.82 -11.61
C HIS A 82 -16.71 11.38 -12.03
N ILE A 83 -16.63 11.11 -13.34
CA ILE A 83 -16.92 9.79 -13.91
C ILE A 83 -15.91 8.76 -13.38
N GLY A 84 -14.65 9.16 -13.19
CA GLY A 84 -13.56 8.29 -12.75
C GLY A 84 -13.06 7.34 -13.84
N CYS A 85 -11.84 6.83 -13.66
CA CYS A 85 -11.25 5.84 -14.57
C CYS A 85 -11.37 4.40 -14.06
N ARG A 86 -12.07 4.20 -12.94
CA ARG A 86 -12.41 2.89 -12.38
C ARG A 86 -13.88 2.75 -12.07
N ASP A 87 -14.38 3.66 -11.25
CA ASP A 87 -15.79 3.81 -10.87
C ASP A 87 -16.04 5.31 -10.62
N PRO A 88 -17.31 5.77 -10.53
CA PRO A 88 -17.62 7.15 -10.17
C PRO A 88 -16.87 7.61 -8.92
N GLY A 89 -16.12 8.71 -9.07
CA GLY A 89 -15.29 9.27 -8.00
C GLY A 89 -14.03 8.48 -7.64
N ARG A 90 -13.68 7.42 -8.38
CA ARG A 90 -12.47 6.59 -8.12
C ARG A 90 -11.47 6.70 -9.25
N TYR A 91 -10.24 7.06 -8.89
CA TYR A 91 -9.18 7.30 -9.87
C TYR A 91 -7.98 6.39 -9.63
N SER A 92 -7.24 6.20 -10.71
CA SER A 92 -5.94 5.54 -10.69
C SER A 92 -4.98 6.37 -11.51
N PHE A 93 -3.92 6.87 -10.88
CA PHE A 93 -2.92 7.68 -11.55
C PHE A 93 -2.31 6.93 -12.75
N GLY A 94 -2.11 5.62 -12.60
CA GLY A 94 -1.60 4.76 -13.67
C GLY A 94 -2.59 4.62 -14.82
N ALA A 95 -3.87 4.33 -14.54
CA ALA A 95 -4.87 4.12 -15.57
C ALA A 95 -5.21 5.41 -16.35
N ALA A 96 -5.13 6.56 -15.70
CA ALA A 96 -5.32 7.86 -16.34
C ALA A 96 -4.08 8.34 -17.11
N SER A 97 -2.90 7.76 -16.85
CA SER A 97 -1.69 8.07 -17.61
C SER A 97 -1.66 7.35 -18.96
N ARG A 98 -1.26 8.07 -20.01
CA ARG A 98 -1.00 7.48 -21.34
C ARG A 98 0.05 6.36 -21.33
N SER A 99 0.96 6.39 -20.36
CA SER A 99 1.99 5.34 -20.22
C SER A 99 1.52 4.13 -19.40
N GLY A 100 0.30 4.15 -18.85
CA GLY A 100 -0.23 3.11 -17.97
C GLY A 100 0.41 3.08 -16.58
N HIS A 101 1.30 4.03 -16.27
CA HIS A 101 2.01 4.14 -15.00
C HIS A 101 2.55 5.56 -14.79
N MET A 102 3.04 5.86 -13.58
CA MET A 102 3.62 7.15 -13.19
C MET A 102 5.15 7.16 -13.11
N LEU A 103 5.82 6.07 -13.48
CA LEU A 103 7.30 5.96 -13.38
C LEU A 103 8.10 6.99 -14.21
N HIS A 104 7.45 7.74 -15.10
CA HIS A 104 8.06 8.89 -15.79
C HIS A 104 8.19 10.12 -14.87
N HIS A 105 7.43 10.18 -13.76
CA HIS A 105 7.60 11.17 -12.71
C HIS A 105 8.68 10.76 -11.70
N PRO A 106 9.64 11.64 -11.37
CA PRO A 106 10.68 11.36 -10.37
C PRO A 106 10.11 10.97 -8.99
N ALA A 107 8.96 11.54 -8.62
CA ALA A 107 8.28 11.25 -7.36
C ALA A 107 7.81 9.79 -7.25
N TRP A 108 7.45 9.13 -8.37
CA TRP A 108 7.15 7.69 -8.36
C TRP A 108 8.39 6.84 -8.61
N ARG A 109 9.31 7.32 -9.44
CA ARG A 109 10.52 6.56 -9.80
C ARG A 109 11.35 6.15 -8.59
N HIS A 110 11.56 7.05 -7.63
CA HIS A 110 12.38 6.73 -6.46
C HIS A 110 11.78 5.65 -5.55
N LEU A 111 10.48 5.36 -5.67
CA LEU A 111 9.85 4.27 -4.92
C LEU A 111 10.39 2.89 -5.33
N LEU A 112 10.91 2.77 -6.56
CA LEU A 112 11.58 1.56 -7.04
C LEU A 112 12.91 1.30 -6.31
N ASP A 113 13.51 2.35 -5.74
CA ASP A 113 14.80 2.28 -5.04
C ASP A 113 14.63 2.17 -3.51
N CYS A 114 13.40 1.89 -3.03
CA CYS A 114 13.07 1.79 -1.62
C CYS A 114 13.74 0.56 -0.98
N GLN A 115 14.88 0.78 -0.30
CA GLN A 115 15.72 -0.29 0.23
C GLN A 115 14.98 -1.28 1.16
N PRO A 116 14.11 -0.85 2.09
CA PRO A 116 13.34 -1.80 2.89
C PRO A 116 12.47 -2.75 2.05
N VAL A 117 11.83 -2.22 1.00
CA VAL A 117 11.01 -3.04 0.09
C VAL A 117 11.88 -3.99 -0.73
N LEU A 118 12.99 -3.49 -1.28
CA LEU A 118 13.93 -4.28 -2.07
C LEU A 118 14.53 -5.44 -1.27
N ALA A 119 14.89 -5.21 0.00
CA ALA A 119 15.40 -6.25 0.89
C ALA A 119 14.38 -7.38 1.13
N VAL A 120 13.11 -7.02 1.36
CA VAL A 120 12.03 -8.01 1.55
C VAL A 120 11.75 -8.77 0.26
N LEU A 121 11.72 -8.10 -0.89
CA LEU A 121 11.52 -8.76 -2.18
C LEU A 121 12.66 -9.72 -2.52
N ALA A 122 13.92 -9.34 -2.27
CA ALA A 122 15.07 -10.21 -2.48
C ALA A 122 15.03 -11.47 -1.60
N ALA A 123 14.56 -11.34 -0.35
CA ALA A 123 14.41 -12.47 0.56
C ALA A 123 13.20 -13.36 0.20
N ALA A 124 12.08 -12.77 -0.23
CA ALA A 124 10.86 -13.51 -0.55
C ALA A 124 10.88 -14.17 -1.94
N LEU A 125 11.60 -13.56 -2.89
CA LEU A 125 11.66 -13.93 -4.30
C LEU A 125 13.12 -14.07 -4.75
N PRO A 126 13.83 -15.14 -4.31
CA PRO A 126 15.26 -15.30 -4.57
C PRO A 126 15.61 -15.47 -6.06
N ASP A 127 14.67 -15.93 -6.87
CA ASP A 127 14.83 -16.05 -8.33
C ASP A 127 14.72 -14.69 -9.05
N GLY A 128 14.44 -13.62 -8.31
CA GLY A 128 14.30 -12.26 -8.78
C GLY A 128 12.85 -11.81 -8.99
N PHE A 129 12.69 -10.51 -9.24
CA PHE A 129 11.40 -9.86 -9.41
C PHE A 129 11.46 -8.78 -10.49
N ARG A 130 10.28 -8.41 -11.00
CA ARG A 130 10.12 -7.40 -12.05
C ARG A 130 9.05 -6.41 -11.64
N TYR A 131 9.30 -5.12 -11.83
CA TYR A 131 8.27 -4.09 -11.72
C TYR A 131 7.59 -3.91 -13.07
N CYS A 132 6.28 -4.13 -13.13
CA CYS A 132 5.50 -4.03 -14.38
C CYS A 132 4.69 -2.73 -14.48
N GLY A 133 4.70 -1.88 -13.44
CA GLY A 133 3.96 -0.62 -13.41
C GLY A 133 3.99 0.02 -12.02
N GLY A 134 3.43 1.22 -11.91
CA GLY A 134 3.33 1.94 -10.64
C GLY A 134 2.47 3.20 -10.81
N GLY A 135 1.69 3.57 -9.82
CA GLY A 135 0.83 4.76 -9.89
C GLY A 135 0.03 4.93 -8.61
N GLY A 136 -0.69 3.88 -8.23
CA GLY A 136 -1.62 3.97 -7.10
C GLY A 136 -2.91 4.70 -7.49
N ASP A 137 -3.73 4.94 -6.48
CA ASP A 137 -5.11 5.41 -6.61
C ASP A 137 -5.35 6.56 -5.65
N PHE A 138 -6.37 7.36 -5.98
CA PHE A 138 -6.92 8.40 -5.11
C PHE A 138 -8.45 8.43 -5.27
#